data_AF-A0A349LFS3-F1
#
_entry.id   AF-A0A349LFS3-F1
#
_cell.length_a   1.000
_cell.length_b   1.000
_cell.length_c   1.000
_cell.angle_alpha   90.00
_cell.angle_beta   90.00
_cell.angle_gamma   90.00
#
_symmetry.space_group_name_H-M   'P 1'
#
loop_
_entity.id
_entity.type
_entity.pdbx_description
1 polymer ?
#
loop_
_entity_poly.entity_id
_entity_poly.type
_entity_poly.pdbx_seq_one_letter_code
_entity_poly.pdbx_strand_id
1 'polypeptide(L)'
;GIHQVYDVWSRGQTITLILMDQEWDRADLLPYLPRVNELLDGQFRKYAQNRMYMSGIDSALADTLSLRAGFSMMLPMVYRWQTRDSVYIFRNDNPDPSELIRQIGLTWITPASDDLGQDRVVAWRNEMAEAHYTEPQLVV
;
A
#
# COMPACT_ATOMS: atom_id res chain seq x y z
N GLY A 1 30.83 -5.80 3.71
CA GLY A 1 29.88 -4.76 4.18
C GLY A 1 28.72 -4.61 3.23
N ILE A 2 27.77 -3.70 3.50
CA ILE A 2 26.63 -3.41 2.61
C ILE A 2 27.04 -2.29 1.64
N HIS A 3 26.87 -2.52 0.34
CA HIS A 3 27.21 -1.58 -0.73
C HIS A 3 26.03 -1.39 -1.66
N GLN A 4 25.94 -0.20 -2.27
CA GLN A 4 24.92 0.10 -3.26
C GLN A 4 25.57 0.62 -4.54
N VAL A 5 25.10 0.12 -5.67
CA VAL A 5 25.52 0.56 -6.99
C VAL A 5 24.30 0.88 -7.84
N TYR A 6 24.43 1.90 -8.68
CA TYR A 6 23.36 2.43 -9.51
C TYR A 6 23.66 2.21 -10.99
N ASP A 7 22.62 2.09 -11.80
CA ASP A 7 22.69 2.06 -13.26
C ASP A 7 23.62 0.97 -13.83
N VAL A 8 23.65 -0.20 -13.18
CA VAL A 8 24.57 -1.28 -13.54
C VAL A 8 24.14 -2.02 -14.81
N TRP A 9 22.85 -2.36 -14.93
CA TRP A 9 22.30 -3.01 -16.13
C TRP A 9 21.25 -2.16 -16.85
N SER A 10 20.58 -1.26 -16.15
CA SER A 10 19.61 -0.33 -16.75
C SER A 10 19.53 0.97 -15.96
N ARG A 11 19.15 2.06 -16.66
CA ARG A 11 18.98 3.38 -16.05
C ARG A 11 17.83 3.36 -15.04
N GLY A 12 18.08 3.88 -13.83
CA GLY A 12 17.17 3.86 -12.69
C GLY A 12 17.27 2.61 -11.81
N GLN A 13 18.15 1.66 -12.14
CA GLN A 13 18.34 0.45 -11.35
C GLN A 13 19.24 0.72 -10.14
N THR A 14 18.87 0.19 -8.98
CA THR A 14 19.72 0.16 -7.78
C THR A 14 19.95 -1.29 -7.36
N ILE A 15 21.20 -1.68 -7.16
CA ILE A 15 21.57 -3.02 -6.66
C ILE A 15 22.19 -2.84 -5.27
N THR A 16 21.67 -3.61 -4.31
CA THR A 16 22.23 -3.71 -2.95
C THR A 16 23.04 -5.00 -2.85
N LEU A 17 24.32 -4.88 -2.48
CA LEU A 17 25.27 -5.98 -2.37
C LEU A 17 25.70 -6.13 -0.91
N ILE A 18 25.78 -7.37 -0.42
CA ILE A 18 26.46 -7.70 0.82
C ILE A 18 27.77 -8.38 0.44
N LEU A 19 28.88 -7.67 0.59
CA LEU A 19 30.21 -8.25 0.39
C LEU A 19 30.64 -8.97 1.67
N MET A 20 30.89 -10.26 1.55
CA MET A 20 31.31 -11.14 2.63
C MET A 20 32.77 -11.54 2.41
N ASP A 21 33.52 -11.76 3.50
CA ASP A 21 34.83 -12.41 3.40
C ASP A 21 34.65 -13.89 3.06
N GLN A 22 35.68 -14.51 2.50
CA GLN A 22 35.64 -15.89 2.03
C GLN A 22 35.44 -16.90 3.17
N GLU A 23 35.73 -16.50 4.41
CA GLU A 23 35.58 -17.30 5.64
C GLU A 23 34.22 -17.09 6.33
N TRP A 24 33.37 -16.18 5.87
CA TRP A 24 32.08 -15.93 6.50
C TRP A 24 31.07 -17.05 6.21
N ASP A 25 30.28 -17.42 7.22
CA ASP A 25 29.15 -18.35 7.09
C ASP A 25 27.80 -17.62 7.36
N ARG A 26 26.69 -18.34 7.27
CA ARG A 26 25.33 -17.84 7.51
C ARG A 26 25.19 -17.10 8.84
N ALA A 27 25.85 -17.58 9.90
CA ALA A 27 25.79 -16.95 11.22
C ALA A 27 26.35 -15.51 11.20
N ASP A 28 27.37 -15.26 10.38
CA ASP A 28 28.01 -13.96 10.24
C ASP A 28 27.17 -12.98 9.41
N LEU A 29 26.21 -13.49 8.62
CA LEU A 29 25.26 -12.68 7.86
C LEU A 29 24.13 -12.12 8.73
N LEU A 30 23.68 -12.88 9.74
CA LEU A 30 22.51 -12.54 10.57
C LEU A 30 22.55 -11.11 11.15
N PRO A 31 23.69 -10.61 11.67
CA PRO A 31 23.77 -9.25 12.21
C PRO A 31 23.52 -8.15 11.17
N TYR A 32 23.73 -8.42 9.88
CA TYR A 32 23.54 -7.45 8.80
C TYR A 32 22.10 -7.42 8.27
N LEU A 33 21.31 -8.47 8.50
CA LEU A 33 19.95 -8.58 7.98
C LEU A 33 19.01 -7.46 8.44
N PRO A 34 19.00 -7.02 9.72
CA PRO A 34 18.17 -5.89 10.13
C PRO A 34 18.51 -4.61 9.36
N ARG A 35 19.80 -4.36 9.15
CA ARG A 35 20.26 -3.16 8.44
C ARG A 35 19.91 -3.21 6.95
N VAL A 36 19.98 -4.39 6.34
CA VAL A 36 19.54 -4.60 4.95
C VAL A 36 18.03 -4.43 4.85
N ASN A 37 17.26 -4.91 5.82
CA ASN A 37 15.82 -4.74 5.85
C ASN A 37 15.42 -3.26 5.93
N GLU A 38 16.01 -2.48 6.86
CA GLU A 38 15.79 -1.03 6.96
C GLU A 38 16.08 -0.30 5.65
N LEU A 39 17.18 -0.66 4.99
CA LEU A 39 17.59 -0.08 3.72
C LEU A 39 16.56 -0.36 2.62
N LEU A 40 16.15 -1.63 2.47
CA LEU A 40 15.19 -2.05 1.45
C LEU A 40 13.79 -1.48 1.73
N ASP A 41 13.34 -1.45 2.98
CA ASP A 41 12.07 -0.83 3.37
C ASP A 41 12.07 0.68 3.09
N GLY A 42 13.15 1.38 3.43
CA GLY A 42 13.32 2.80 3.12
C GLY A 42 13.29 3.09 1.62
N GLN A 43 13.95 2.27 0.81
CA GLN A 43 13.90 2.36 -0.66
C GLN A 43 12.49 2.13 -1.20
N PHE A 44 11.80 1.11 -0.70
CA PHE A 44 10.42 0.82 -1.08
C PHE A 44 9.49 1.98 -0.74
N ARG A 45 9.56 2.54 0.47
CA ARG A 45 8.74 3.70 0.87
C ARG A 45 9.00 4.90 -0.02
N LYS A 46 10.27 5.22 -0.30
CA LYS A 46 10.63 6.34 -1.18
C LYS A 46 10.14 6.12 -2.61
N TYR A 47 10.28 4.91 -3.13
CA TYR A 47 9.74 4.52 -4.43
C TYR A 47 8.21 4.68 -4.48
N ALA A 48 7.51 4.16 -3.46
CA ALA A 48 6.05 4.28 -3.36
C ALA A 48 5.61 5.75 -3.31
N GLN A 49 6.27 6.57 -2.48
CA GLN A 49 6.00 8.02 -2.42
C GLN A 49 6.25 8.71 -3.75
N ASN A 50 7.38 8.46 -4.40
CA ASN A 50 7.69 9.06 -5.70
C ASN A 50 6.63 8.69 -6.73
N ARG A 51 6.16 7.44 -6.73
CA ARG A 51 5.11 7.01 -7.64
C ARG A 51 3.74 7.61 -7.33
N MET A 52 3.44 7.85 -6.05
CA MET A 52 2.25 8.59 -5.62
C MET A 52 2.26 10.04 -6.14
N TYR A 53 3.42 10.71 -6.14
CA TYR A 53 3.53 12.09 -6.64
C TYR A 53 3.68 12.18 -8.16
N MET A 54 4.26 11.17 -8.83
CA MET A 54 4.37 11.13 -10.29
C MET A 54 3.01 11.02 -10.99
N SER A 55 2.01 10.43 -10.33
CA SER A 55 0.66 10.32 -10.89
C SER A 55 -0.21 11.56 -10.66
N GLY A 56 0.28 12.57 -9.92
CA GLY A 56 -0.50 13.74 -9.52
C GLY A 56 -1.58 13.40 -8.49
N ILE A 57 -2.01 14.40 -7.72
CA ILE A 57 -3.12 14.24 -6.77
C ILE A 57 -4.42 14.61 -7.49
N ASP A 58 -5.46 13.79 -7.33
CA ASP A 58 -6.78 14.09 -7.88
C ASP A 58 -7.56 15.02 -6.95
N SER A 59 -7.34 16.34 -7.10
CA SER A 59 -8.10 17.35 -6.35
C SER A 59 -9.57 17.40 -6.77
N ALA A 60 -9.89 17.08 -8.01
CA ALA A 60 -11.27 17.08 -8.52
C ALA A 60 -12.10 15.95 -7.89
N LEU A 61 -11.47 14.79 -7.64
CA LEU A 61 -12.07 13.71 -6.86
C LEU A 61 -12.38 14.16 -5.43
N ALA A 62 -11.43 14.81 -4.76
CA ALA A 62 -11.60 15.28 -3.39
C ALA A 62 -12.77 16.28 -3.24
N ASP A 63 -12.93 17.19 -4.20
CA ASP A 63 -14.07 18.12 -4.28
C ASP A 63 -15.38 17.37 -4.55
N THR A 64 -15.37 16.39 -5.45
CA THR A 64 -16.55 15.58 -5.79
C THR A 64 -17.05 14.80 -4.58
N LEU A 65 -16.15 14.17 -3.83
CA LEU A 65 -16.49 13.44 -2.60
C LEU A 65 -17.05 14.39 -1.54
N SER A 66 -16.45 15.59 -1.39
CA SER A 66 -16.93 16.57 -0.42
C SER A 66 -18.36 17.00 -0.72
N LEU A 67 -18.66 17.31 -1.99
CA LEU A 67 -19.97 17.77 -2.42
C LEU A 67 -21.04 16.67 -2.38
N ARG A 68 -20.69 15.42 -2.74
CA ARG A 68 -21.67 14.34 -2.90
C ARG A 68 -21.82 13.46 -1.67
N ALA A 69 -20.75 13.28 -0.91
CA ALA A 69 -20.66 12.27 0.15
C ALA A 69 -20.39 12.86 1.53
N GLY A 70 -20.08 14.17 1.63
CA GLY A 70 -19.83 14.84 2.90
C GLY A 70 -18.46 14.51 3.52
N PHE A 71 -17.59 13.82 2.80
CA PHE A 71 -16.20 13.55 3.20
C PHE A 71 -15.25 13.90 2.06
N SER A 72 -13.97 14.11 2.37
CA SER A 72 -12.95 14.36 1.34
C SER A 72 -11.76 13.44 1.55
N MET A 73 -11.12 13.03 0.45
CA MET A 73 -9.93 12.20 0.46
C MET A 73 -9.05 12.57 -0.73
N MET A 74 -7.75 12.73 -0.47
CA MET A 74 -6.75 12.96 -1.50
C MET A 74 -6.15 11.63 -1.91
N LEU A 75 -6.36 11.23 -3.16
CA LEU A 75 -5.77 10.02 -3.74
C LEU A 75 -4.96 10.35 -4.99
N PRO A 76 -3.96 9.52 -5.33
CA PRO A 76 -3.30 9.60 -6.63
C PRO A 76 -4.30 9.40 -7.78
N MET A 77 -4.10 10.09 -8.92
CA MET A 77 -5.01 9.99 -10.09
C MET A 77 -5.14 8.58 -10.70
N VAL A 78 -4.27 7.65 -10.31
CA VAL A 78 -4.33 6.25 -10.75
C VAL A 78 -5.45 5.46 -10.10
N TYR A 79 -6.11 6.00 -9.06
CA TYR A 79 -7.26 5.36 -8.46
C TYR A 79 -8.53 5.65 -9.27
N ARG A 80 -9.15 4.59 -9.77
CA ARG A 80 -10.53 4.62 -10.26
C ARG A 80 -11.47 4.42 -9.09
N TRP A 81 -12.63 5.07 -9.11
CA TRP A 81 -13.58 4.95 -8.01
C TRP A 81 -14.99 4.65 -8.50
N GLN A 82 -15.74 3.97 -7.64
CA GLN A 82 -17.15 3.67 -7.83
C GLN A 82 -17.84 3.64 -6.47
N THR A 83 -19.17 3.75 -6.47
CA THR A 83 -20.00 3.58 -5.28
C THR A 83 -20.94 2.40 -5.50
N ARG A 84 -20.99 1.48 -4.55
CA ARG A 84 -21.87 0.30 -4.57
C ARG A 84 -22.36 0.02 -3.16
N ASP A 85 -23.68 -0.13 -2.98
CA ASP A 85 -24.28 -0.53 -1.70
C ASP A 85 -23.82 0.33 -0.49
N SER A 86 -23.73 1.66 -0.69
CA SER A 86 -23.20 2.63 0.30
C SER A 86 -21.71 2.51 0.63
N VAL A 87 -20.96 1.74 -0.16
CA VAL A 87 -19.49 1.63 -0.07
C VAL A 87 -18.84 2.40 -1.22
N TYR A 88 -17.93 3.30 -0.88
CA TYR A 88 -17.05 3.96 -1.83
C TYR A 88 -15.81 3.10 -2.03
N ILE A 89 -15.59 2.63 -3.25
CA ILE A 89 -14.49 1.72 -3.60
C ILE A 89 -13.53 2.48 -4.50
N PHE A 90 -12.28 2.62 -4.05
CA PHE A 90 -11.18 3.21 -4.81
C PHE A 90 -10.19 2.10 -5.15
N ARG A 91 -9.94 1.88 -6.44
CA ARG A 91 -9.10 0.79 -6.93
C ARG A 91 -8.03 1.31 -7.87
N ASN A 92 -6.81 0.87 -7.61
CA ASN A 92 -5.70 0.97 -8.54
C ASN A 92 -5.33 -0.46 -8.97
N ASP A 93 -5.90 -0.86 -10.10
CA ASP A 93 -5.57 -2.05 -10.86
C ASP A 93 -4.56 -1.68 -11.95
N ASN A 94 -3.31 -1.48 -11.54
CA ASN A 94 -2.24 -1.23 -12.49
C ASN A 94 -2.13 -2.45 -13.44
N PRO A 95 -2.11 -2.27 -14.77
CA PRO A 95 -2.08 -3.36 -15.74
C PRO A 95 -0.87 -4.29 -15.66
N ASP A 96 0.17 -3.93 -14.90
CA ASP A 96 1.33 -4.79 -14.67
C ASP A 96 1.00 -5.92 -13.66
N PRO A 97 1.02 -7.20 -14.06
CA PRO A 97 0.71 -8.33 -13.19
C PRO A 97 1.68 -8.50 -12.00
N SER A 98 2.86 -7.86 -12.06
CA SER A 98 3.84 -7.87 -10.97
C SER A 98 3.52 -6.86 -9.87
N GLU A 99 2.54 -5.97 -10.09
CA GLU A 99 2.18 -4.95 -9.13
C GLU A 99 0.96 -5.34 -8.30
N LEU A 100 1.03 -5.03 -7.01
CA LEU A 100 -0.06 -5.25 -6.08
C LEU A 100 -1.29 -4.43 -6.49
N ILE A 101 -2.43 -5.11 -6.62
CA ILE A 101 -3.74 -4.47 -6.71
C ILE A 101 -3.99 -3.75 -5.38
N ARG A 102 -4.21 -2.44 -5.44
CA ARG A 102 -4.53 -1.64 -4.26
C ARG A 102 -6.00 -1.27 -4.30
N GLN A 103 -6.71 -1.56 -3.23
CA GLN A 103 -8.11 -1.18 -3.08
C GLN A 103 -8.33 -0.56 -1.69
N ILE A 104 -9.12 0.51 -1.66
CA ILE A 104 -9.60 1.17 -0.45
C ILE A 104 -11.12 1.14 -0.53
N GLY A 105 -11.77 0.46 0.40
CA GLY A 105 -13.23 0.51 0.57
C GLY A 105 -13.58 1.36 1.79
N LEU A 106 -14.47 2.32 1.62
CA LEU A 106 -14.89 3.25 2.66
C LEU A 106 -16.41 3.20 2.82
N THR A 107 -16.85 2.97 4.05
CA THR A 107 -18.26 2.93 4.47
C THR A 107 -18.35 3.37 5.93
N TRP A 108 -19.54 3.74 6.39
CA TRP A 108 -19.80 4.19 7.75
C TRP A 108 -21.22 3.84 8.19
N ILE A 109 -21.44 3.72 9.49
CA ILE A 109 -22.75 3.46 10.09
C ILE A 109 -23.35 4.80 10.51
N THR A 110 -24.58 5.07 10.09
CA THR A 110 -25.36 6.24 10.53
C THR A 110 -26.70 5.77 11.10
N PRO A 111 -27.09 6.20 12.31
CA PRO A 111 -26.31 7.02 13.25
C PRO A 111 -25.06 6.28 13.76
N ALA A 112 -24.12 7.01 14.35
CA ALA A 112 -22.96 6.39 14.99
C ALA A 112 -23.43 5.33 16.00
N SER A 113 -22.86 4.14 15.93
CA SER A 113 -23.19 3.04 16.84
C SER A 113 -22.54 3.30 18.19
N ASP A 114 -23.33 3.22 19.28
CA ASP A 114 -22.80 3.25 20.65
C ASP A 114 -22.04 1.97 21.02
N ASP A 115 -22.27 0.91 20.25
CA ASP A 115 -21.59 -0.38 20.37
C ASP A 115 -20.56 -0.54 19.24
N LEU A 116 -19.30 -0.27 19.59
CA LEU A 116 -18.09 -0.50 18.79
C LEU A 116 -17.18 -1.54 19.46
N GLY A 117 -17.76 -2.60 20.03
CA GLY A 117 -16.99 -3.73 20.55
C GLY A 117 -16.04 -4.31 19.50
N GLN A 118 -14.84 -4.74 19.92
CA GLN A 118 -13.80 -5.28 19.03
C GLN A 118 -14.36 -6.36 18.09
N ASP A 119 -15.12 -7.32 18.64
CA ASP A 119 -15.69 -8.43 17.87
C ASP A 119 -16.63 -7.94 16.76
N ARG A 120 -17.44 -6.92 17.06
CA ARG A 120 -18.36 -6.33 16.09
C ARG A 120 -17.62 -5.58 15.00
N VAL A 121 -16.59 -4.80 15.34
CA VAL A 121 -15.77 -4.08 14.35
C VAL A 121 -15.03 -5.06 13.44
N VAL A 122 -14.48 -6.15 14.00
CA VAL A 122 -13.81 -7.20 13.22
C VAL A 122 -14.79 -7.94 12.32
N ALA A 123 -15.98 -8.30 12.82
CA ALA A 123 -17.03 -8.92 12.03
C ALA A 123 -17.45 -8.02 10.85
N TRP A 124 -17.73 -6.75 11.12
CA TRP A 124 -18.10 -5.79 10.09
C TRP A 124 -16.99 -5.58 9.05
N ARG A 125 -15.73 -5.50 9.48
CA ARG A 125 -14.57 -5.48 8.57
C ARG A 125 -14.54 -6.71 7.66
N ASN A 126 -14.78 -7.90 8.21
CA ASN A 126 -14.75 -9.15 7.45
C ASN A 126 -15.89 -9.22 6.42
N GLU A 127 -17.11 -8.83 6.81
CA GLU A 127 -18.25 -8.73 5.90
C GLU A 127 -17.95 -7.78 4.74
N MET A 128 -17.38 -6.61 5.03
CA MET A 128 -17.00 -5.62 4.02
C MET A 128 -15.87 -6.14 3.11
N ALA A 129 -14.90 -6.86 3.67
CA ALA A 129 -13.84 -7.50 2.91
C ALA A 129 -14.37 -8.58 1.96
N GLU A 130 -15.21 -9.49 2.45
CA GLU A 130 -15.81 -10.58 1.68
C GLU A 130 -16.71 -10.07 0.55
N ALA A 131 -17.49 -9.01 0.81
CA ALA A 131 -18.42 -8.46 -0.19
C ALA A 131 -17.74 -7.66 -1.30
N HIS A 132 -16.59 -7.03 -1.02
CA HIS A 132 -16.03 -6.00 -1.92
C HIS A 132 -14.60 -6.23 -2.39
N TYR A 133 -13.82 -7.12 -1.77
CA TYR A 133 -12.45 -7.44 -2.22
C TYR A 133 -12.43 -8.74 -3.01
N THR A 134 -11.69 -8.74 -4.11
CA THR A 134 -11.55 -9.94 -4.96
C THR A 134 -10.67 -11.00 -4.31
N GLU A 135 -9.66 -10.58 -3.56
CA GLU A 135 -8.72 -11.47 -2.87
C GLU A 135 -9.01 -11.51 -1.37
N PRO A 136 -8.84 -12.67 -0.69
CA PRO A 136 -9.01 -12.77 0.75
C PRO A 136 -8.11 -11.78 1.51
N GLN A 137 -8.72 -10.96 2.37
CA GLN A 137 -7.98 -10.03 3.23
C GLN A 137 -7.57 -10.76 4.52
N LEU A 138 -6.52 -11.57 4.44
CA LEU A 138 -5.98 -12.31 5.58
C LEU A 138 -5.24 -11.36 6.53
N VAL A 139 -5.66 -11.29 7.78
CA VAL A 139 -4.92 -10.61 8.84
C VAL A 139 -3.95 -11.62 9.45
N VAL A 140 -2.65 -11.37 9.32
CA VAL A 140 -1.56 -12.13 9.97
C VAL A 140 -1.30 -11.57 11.36
#